data_AF-K6V3L2-F1
#
_entry.id   AF-K6V3L2-F1
#
_cell.length_a   1.000
_cell.length_b   1.000
_cell.length_c   1.000
_cell.angle_alpha   90.00
_cell.angle_beta   90.00
_cell.angle_gamma   90.00
#
_symmetry.space_group_name_H-M   'P 1'
#
loop_
_entity.id
_entity.type
_entity.pdbx_description
1 polymer ?
#
loop_
_entity_poly.entity_id
_entity_poly.type
_entity_poly.pdbx_seq_one_letter_code
_entity_poly.pdbx_strand_id
1 'polypeptide(L)'
;MSSIELPSEIFYHNLKTSYNKLGHHKEECKLLYILGDPDSEIISICENLVQYLKTNYEVKNEEHLNDQHCNLLSLWIYEQLFEHFEHNPRSVIVPYANFKFVLSNVFTGINQVHADNCLHQVNAFISLNNWKKSKDLYDYCVDYDEVIKIAGSSYEKCKIYEEYFKQKSQLYEQFDILYIREYKNKNEDFYKKCKYYDPKKAINILKCEEKFLAQEKTEEFEHDNNLLVAREFSDINSNSAKTFGNLFLGVVASSMISGLLYKVNKILIKTYQL
;
A
#
# COMPACT_ATOMS: atom_id res chain seq x y z
N MET A 1 -13.23 -13.19 -6.66
CA MET A 1 -12.01 -13.30 -5.82
C MET A 1 -11.59 -11.88 -5.47
N SER A 2 -11.72 -11.48 -4.20
CA SER A 2 -11.25 -10.18 -3.72
C SER A 2 -9.73 -10.12 -3.81
N SER A 3 -9.19 -9.13 -4.51
CA SER A 3 -7.78 -8.75 -4.34
C SER A 3 -7.54 -8.49 -2.86
N ILE A 4 -6.43 -9.00 -2.32
CA ILE A 4 -5.84 -8.37 -1.14
C ILE A 4 -5.28 -7.05 -1.66
N GLU A 5 -5.77 -5.95 -1.11
CA GLU A 5 -5.38 -4.61 -1.51
C GLU A 5 -4.55 -4.03 -0.36
N LEU A 6 -3.24 -3.87 -0.58
CA LEU A 6 -2.37 -3.25 0.40
C LEU A 6 -2.70 -1.77 0.53
N PRO A 7 -2.57 -1.14 1.71
CA PRO A 7 -2.92 0.27 1.90
C PRO A 7 -2.30 1.21 0.85
N SER A 8 -1.02 1.04 0.52
CA SER A 8 -0.33 1.81 -0.53
C SER A 8 -0.92 1.55 -1.93
N GLU A 9 -1.23 0.29 -2.24
CA GLU A 9 -1.85 -0.10 -3.52
C GLU A 9 -3.27 0.46 -3.66
N ILE A 10 -4.08 0.42 -2.60
CA ILE A 10 -5.42 1.03 -2.53
C ILE A 10 -5.28 2.53 -2.82
N PHE A 11 -4.33 3.19 -2.17
CA PHE A 11 -4.09 4.61 -2.34
C PHE A 11 -3.79 4.96 -3.81
N TYR A 12 -2.82 4.28 -4.43
CA TYR A 12 -2.47 4.52 -5.84
C TYR A 12 -3.58 4.13 -6.80
N HIS A 13 -4.32 3.06 -6.52
CA HIS A 13 -5.48 2.67 -7.31
C HIS A 13 -6.58 3.73 -7.28
N ASN A 14 -6.85 4.30 -6.10
CA ASN A 14 -7.84 5.36 -5.93
C ASN A 14 -7.42 6.65 -6.63
N LEU A 15 -6.14 7.01 -6.57
CA LEU A 15 -5.59 8.12 -7.37
C LEU A 15 -5.81 7.89 -8.87
N LYS A 16 -5.47 6.70 -9.38
CA LYS A 16 -5.62 6.36 -10.80
C LYS A 16 -7.07 6.22 -11.25
N THR A 17 -7.98 5.77 -10.39
CA THR A 17 -9.40 5.67 -10.74
C THR A 17 -10.07 7.03 -10.72
N SER A 18 -9.63 7.92 -9.82
CA SER A 18 -10.01 9.34 -9.86
C SER A 18 -9.49 10.00 -11.13
N TYR A 19 -8.27 9.66 -11.56
CA TYR A 19 -7.66 10.11 -12.84
C TYR A 19 -8.51 9.80 -14.07
N ASN A 20 -9.15 8.64 -14.11
CA ASN A 20 -9.96 8.24 -15.26
C ASN A 20 -11.34 8.93 -15.32
N LYS A 21 -11.72 9.71 -14.29
CA LYS A 21 -12.93 10.54 -14.27
C LYS A 21 -12.56 11.97 -14.71
N LEU A 22 -12.36 12.12 -16.02
CA LEU A 22 -12.01 13.34 -16.80
C LEU A 22 -12.03 14.72 -16.09
N GLY A 23 -10.96 15.49 -16.31
CA GLY A 23 -11.01 16.86 -16.85
C GLY A 23 -11.56 18.00 -15.98
N HIS A 24 -11.77 17.75 -14.70
CA HIS A 24 -12.08 18.81 -13.75
C HIS A 24 -10.76 19.42 -13.27
N HIS A 25 -10.65 20.75 -13.32
CA HIS A 25 -9.49 21.57 -12.93
C HIS A 25 -8.48 22.02 -14.00
N LYS A 26 -8.86 21.95 -15.28
CA LYS A 26 -8.06 22.54 -16.36
C LYS A 26 -7.79 24.03 -16.15
N GLU A 27 -8.78 24.78 -15.68
CA GLU A 27 -8.64 26.23 -15.44
C GLU A 27 -7.60 26.53 -14.36
N GLU A 28 -7.64 25.79 -13.25
CA GLU A 28 -6.66 25.88 -12.17
C GLU A 28 -5.24 25.58 -12.67
N CYS A 29 -5.08 24.54 -13.48
CA CYS A 29 -3.78 24.13 -14.00
C CYS A 29 -3.27 24.98 -15.18
N LYS A 30 -4.07 25.90 -15.74
CA LYS A 30 -3.58 26.90 -16.72
C LYS A 30 -2.51 27.82 -16.14
N LEU A 31 -2.42 27.95 -14.82
CA LEU A 31 -1.34 28.68 -14.15
C LEU A 31 0.06 28.17 -14.56
N LEU A 32 0.17 26.91 -14.99
CA LEU A 32 1.43 26.38 -15.51
C LEU A 32 1.90 27.06 -16.80
N TYR A 33 0.99 27.58 -17.63
CA TYR A 33 1.34 28.33 -18.84
C TYR A 33 2.02 29.68 -18.54
N ILE A 34 1.88 30.20 -17.31
CA ILE A 34 2.61 31.40 -16.86
C ILE A 34 4.10 31.05 -16.63
N LEU A 35 4.38 29.79 -16.27
CA LEU A 35 5.70 29.30 -15.87
C LEU A 35 6.46 28.61 -17.01
N GLY A 36 5.80 28.33 -18.14
CA GLY A 36 6.39 27.65 -19.28
C GLY A 36 5.33 27.18 -20.28
N ASP A 37 5.69 26.20 -21.11
CA ASP A 37 4.78 25.56 -22.06
C ASP A 37 4.64 24.07 -21.70
N PRO A 38 3.84 23.73 -20.67
CA PRO A 38 3.65 22.35 -20.25
C PRO A 38 2.89 21.58 -21.33
N ASP A 39 3.31 20.35 -21.61
CA ASP A 39 2.51 19.47 -22.45
C ASP A 39 1.25 18.96 -21.73
N SER A 40 0.40 18.28 -22.50
CA SER A 40 -0.88 17.75 -22.01
C SER A 40 -0.74 16.73 -20.88
N GLU A 41 0.37 16.00 -20.79
CA GLU A 41 0.56 15.01 -19.74
C GLU A 41 0.92 15.70 -18.41
N ILE A 42 1.79 16.72 -18.45
CA ILE A 42 2.07 17.56 -17.27
C ILE A 42 0.80 18.25 -16.76
N ILE A 43 -0.02 18.77 -17.67
CA ILE A 43 -1.31 19.39 -17.31
C ILE A 43 -2.23 18.34 -16.67
N SER A 44 -2.34 17.14 -17.26
CA SER A 44 -3.13 16.06 -16.68
C SER A 44 -2.66 15.71 -15.26
N ILE A 45 -1.35 15.57 -15.03
CA ILE A 45 -0.82 15.28 -13.69
C ILE A 45 -1.21 16.38 -12.69
N CYS A 46 -1.13 17.65 -13.11
CA CYS A 46 -1.59 18.78 -12.30
C CYS A 46 -3.09 18.70 -11.96
N GLU A 47 -3.95 18.45 -12.95
CA GLU A 47 -5.40 18.37 -12.76
C GLU A 47 -5.74 17.31 -11.70
N ASN A 48 -5.05 16.17 -11.74
CA ASN A 48 -5.22 15.09 -10.78
C ASN A 48 -4.77 15.43 -9.37
N LEU A 49 -3.63 16.12 -9.25
CA LEU A 49 -3.16 16.62 -7.97
C LEU A 49 -4.19 17.57 -7.35
N VAL A 50 -4.68 18.54 -8.12
CA VAL A 50 -5.69 19.50 -7.66
C VAL A 50 -7.00 18.79 -7.30
N GLN A 51 -7.50 17.90 -8.15
CA GLN A 51 -8.72 17.13 -7.91
C GLN A 51 -8.63 16.34 -6.60
N TYR A 52 -7.53 15.64 -6.39
CA TYR A 52 -7.34 14.82 -5.19
C TYR A 52 -7.35 15.69 -3.92
N LEU A 53 -6.60 16.79 -3.90
CA LEU A 53 -6.53 17.65 -2.73
C LEU A 53 -7.85 18.38 -2.47
N LYS A 54 -8.55 18.87 -3.50
CA LYS A 54 -9.90 19.47 -3.34
C LYS A 54 -10.92 18.47 -2.81
N THR A 55 -10.88 17.24 -3.31
CA THR A 55 -11.80 16.19 -2.84
C THR A 55 -11.60 15.90 -1.35
N ASN A 56 -10.35 15.85 -0.86
CA ASN A 56 -10.12 15.56 0.55
C ASN A 56 -10.35 16.79 1.46
N TYR A 57 -9.86 17.98 1.07
CA TYR A 57 -9.94 19.17 1.93
C TYR A 57 -11.25 19.96 1.83
N GLU A 58 -11.88 20.03 0.65
CA GLU A 58 -13.10 20.83 0.45
C GLU A 58 -14.36 19.98 0.47
N VAL A 59 -14.32 18.76 -0.07
CA VAL A 59 -15.53 17.91 -0.17
C VAL A 59 -15.70 17.04 1.07
N LYS A 60 -14.64 16.33 1.48
CA LYS A 60 -14.70 15.48 2.67
C LYS A 60 -14.46 16.24 3.97
N ASN A 61 -14.06 17.51 3.90
CA ASN A 61 -13.69 18.34 5.05
C ASN A 61 -12.66 17.64 5.96
N GLU A 62 -11.71 16.92 5.37
CA GLU A 62 -10.61 16.36 6.14
C GLU A 62 -9.76 17.52 6.65
N GLU A 63 -9.68 17.68 7.98
CA GLU A 63 -8.94 18.78 8.60
C GLU A 63 -7.48 18.79 8.13
N HIS A 64 -6.88 17.63 7.92
CA HIS A 64 -5.61 17.45 7.22
C HIS A 64 -5.50 16.01 6.72
N LEU A 65 -4.87 15.81 5.55
CA LEU A 65 -4.41 14.49 5.16
C LEU A 65 -3.27 14.15 6.11
N ASN A 66 -3.26 12.94 6.67
CA ASN A 66 -2.09 12.48 7.41
C ASN A 66 -0.87 12.56 6.48
N ASP A 67 0.29 12.98 7.01
CA ASP A 67 1.55 13.07 6.26
C ASP A 67 1.85 11.78 5.47
N GLN A 68 1.37 10.64 5.97
CA GLN A 68 1.44 9.38 5.24
C GLN A 68 0.82 9.44 3.83
N HIS A 69 -0.39 9.96 3.71
CA HIS A 69 -1.07 10.16 2.43
C HIS A 69 -0.36 11.21 1.57
N CYS A 70 0.11 12.30 2.17
CA CYS A 70 0.89 13.33 1.48
C CYS A 70 2.21 12.79 0.90
N ASN A 71 2.90 11.92 1.64
CA ASN A 71 4.10 11.23 1.20
C ASN A 71 3.82 10.27 0.02
N LEU A 72 2.74 9.48 0.09
CA LEU A 72 2.32 8.61 -1.02
C LEU A 72 1.95 9.42 -2.27
N LEU A 73 1.20 10.52 -2.10
CA LEU A 73 0.86 11.43 -3.19
C LEU A 73 2.11 12.02 -3.84
N SER A 74 3.06 12.47 -3.01
CA SER A 74 4.33 13.03 -3.46
C SER A 74 5.17 12.02 -4.24
N LEU A 75 5.22 10.76 -3.79
CA LEU A 75 5.87 9.65 -4.51
C LEU A 75 5.17 9.34 -5.84
N TRP A 76 3.84 9.38 -5.86
CA TRP A 76 3.06 9.14 -7.07
C TRP A 76 3.29 10.23 -8.12
N ILE A 77 3.21 11.52 -7.73
CA ILE A 77 3.48 12.65 -8.62
C ILE A 77 4.90 12.59 -9.18
N TYR A 78 5.89 12.30 -8.33
CA TYR A 78 7.27 12.15 -8.77
C TYR A 78 7.43 11.02 -9.79
N GLU A 79 6.80 9.86 -9.54
CA GLU A 79 6.81 8.74 -10.47
C GLU A 79 6.17 9.11 -11.82
N GLN A 80 5.02 9.78 -11.83
CA GLN A 80 4.38 10.19 -13.10
C GLN A 80 5.30 11.11 -13.92
N LEU A 81 5.89 12.12 -13.28
CA LEU A 81 6.83 13.02 -13.95
C LEU A 81 8.10 12.29 -14.41
N PHE A 82 8.64 11.38 -13.59
CA PHE A 82 9.86 10.65 -13.91
C PHE A 82 9.69 9.76 -15.14
N GLU A 83 8.57 9.04 -15.23
CA GLU A 83 8.25 8.19 -16.38
C GLU A 83 7.99 9.03 -17.63
N HIS A 84 7.26 10.16 -17.49
CA HIS A 84 7.03 11.10 -18.58
C HIS A 84 8.34 11.67 -19.17
N PHE A 85 9.31 12.05 -18.33
CA PHE A 85 10.61 12.54 -18.78
C PHE A 85 11.64 11.44 -19.09
N GLU A 86 11.18 10.27 -19.53
CA GLU A 86 12.04 9.15 -19.94
C GLU A 86 13.11 8.81 -18.89
N HIS A 87 12.72 8.80 -17.61
CA HIS A 87 13.58 8.50 -16.47
C HIS A 87 14.70 9.52 -16.23
N ASN A 88 14.52 10.78 -16.65
CA ASN A 88 15.43 11.88 -16.34
C ASN A 88 15.01 12.63 -15.06
N PRO A 89 15.68 12.42 -13.93
CA PRO A 89 15.28 12.99 -12.65
C PRO A 89 15.55 14.50 -12.55
N ARG A 90 16.43 15.06 -13.39
CA ARG A 90 16.64 16.52 -13.44
C ARG A 90 15.43 17.23 -14.05
N SER A 91 14.79 16.60 -15.04
CA SER A 91 13.61 17.15 -15.71
C SER A 91 12.39 17.21 -14.79
N VAL A 92 12.33 16.37 -13.75
CA VAL A 92 11.24 16.37 -12.77
C VAL A 92 11.22 17.63 -11.89
N ILE A 93 12.38 18.24 -11.64
CA ILE A 93 12.55 19.31 -10.63
C ILE A 93 11.63 20.51 -10.92
N VAL A 94 11.63 21.00 -12.17
CA VAL A 94 10.90 22.22 -12.54
C VAL A 94 9.38 21.99 -12.51
N PRO A 95 8.80 20.97 -13.17
CA PRO A 95 7.36 20.71 -13.10
C PRO A 95 6.87 20.44 -11.68
N TYR A 96 7.65 19.73 -10.86
CA TYR A 96 7.31 19.48 -9.47
C TYR A 96 7.22 20.77 -8.65
N ALA A 97 8.16 21.70 -8.85
CA ALA A 97 8.11 23.02 -8.22
C ALA A 97 6.93 23.86 -8.73
N ASN A 98 6.64 23.80 -10.03
CA ASN A 98 5.49 24.48 -10.63
C ASN A 98 4.15 23.98 -10.07
N PHE A 99 4.04 22.68 -9.75
CA PHE A 99 2.85 22.15 -9.08
C PHE A 99 2.64 22.76 -7.70
N LYS A 100 3.71 22.97 -6.91
CA LYS A 100 3.60 23.70 -5.64
C LYS A 100 3.05 25.11 -5.86
N PHE A 101 3.54 25.82 -6.88
CA PHE A 101 3.02 27.14 -7.24
C PHE A 101 1.53 27.09 -7.56
N VAL A 102 1.06 26.12 -8.35
CA VAL A 102 -0.37 25.95 -8.64
C VAL A 102 -1.16 25.78 -7.34
N LEU A 103 -0.73 24.88 -6.44
CA LEU A 103 -1.42 24.64 -5.17
C LEU A 103 -1.58 25.91 -4.33
N SER A 104 -0.51 26.73 -4.24
CA SER A 104 -0.53 27.98 -3.47
C SER A 104 -1.49 29.03 -4.03
N ASN A 105 -1.91 28.90 -5.30
CA ASN A 105 -2.83 29.84 -5.95
C ASN A 105 -4.26 29.29 -6.07
N VAL A 106 -4.43 27.97 -6.06
CA VAL A 106 -5.73 27.30 -6.20
C VAL A 106 -6.49 27.23 -4.89
N PHE A 107 -5.77 26.97 -3.79
CA PHE A 107 -6.35 26.86 -2.47
C PHE A 107 -6.25 28.21 -1.74
N THR A 108 -7.16 28.45 -0.79
CA THR A 108 -7.17 29.67 0.04
C THR A 108 -7.28 29.33 1.52
N GLY A 109 -6.86 30.27 2.38
CA GLY A 109 -6.98 30.14 3.83
C GLY A 109 -6.24 28.90 4.37
N ILE A 110 -6.91 28.15 5.26
CA ILE A 110 -6.31 26.96 5.88
C ILE A 110 -6.03 25.84 4.87
N ASN A 111 -6.88 25.70 3.84
CA ASN A 111 -6.70 24.68 2.81
C ASN A 111 -5.46 24.96 1.95
N GLN A 112 -5.08 26.23 1.78
CA GLN A 112 -3.82 26.59 1.11
C GLN A 112 -2.63 26.05 1.89
N VAL A 113 -2.60 26.31 3.21
CA VAL A 113 -1.54 25.83 4.09
C VAL A 113 -1.46 24.30 4.05
N HIS A 114 -2.59 23.60 4.04
CA HIS A 114 -2.62 22.15 3.98
C HIS A 114 -2.21 21.58 2.62
N ALA A 115 -2.65 22.18 1.51
CA ALA A 115 -2.26 21.77 0.17
C ALA A 115 -0.77 21.99 -0.09
N ASP A 116 -0.25 23.19 0.22
CA ASP A 116 1.16 23.55 0.07
C ASP A 116 2.06 22.62 0.89
N ASN A 117 1.64 22.27 2.11
CA ASN A 117 2.39 21.38 2.96
C ASN A 117 2.30 19.91 2.56
N CYS A 118 1.35 19.49 1.72
CA CYS A 118 1.16 18.08 1.39
C CYS A 118 2.09 17.56 0.27
N LEU A 119 2.61 18.44 -0.59
CA LEU A 119 3.53 18.04 -1.66
C LEU A 119 5.00 18.06 -1.17
N HIS A 120 5.39 17.03 -0.43
CA HIS A 120 6.73 16.88 0.18
C HIS A 120 7.82 16.56 -0.85
N GLN A 121 9.02 17.14 -0.73
CA GLN A 121 10.10 16.83 -1.67
C GLN A 121 10.56 15.38 -1.54
N VAL A 122 10.67 14.73 -2.69
CA VAL A 122 11.18 13.36 -2.83
C VAL A 122 12.70 13.34 -3.03
N ASN A 123 13.27 14.43 -3.57
CA ASN A 123 14.58 14.41 -4.23
C ASN A 123 15.75 15.00 -3.44
N ALA A 124 15.55 15.50 -2.21
CA ALA A 124 16.54 16.39 -1.61
C ALA A 124 17.93 15.75 -1.39
N PHE A 125 18.03 14.43 -1.18
CA PHE A 125 19.31 13.75 -0.91
C PHE A 125 19.40 12.26 -1.34
N ILE A 126 18.35 11.69 -1.93
CA ILE A 126 18.43 10.34 -2.49
C ILE A 126 19.20 10.45 -3.79
N SER A 127 20.22 9.60 -3.99
CA SER A 127 20.90 9.54 -5.28
C SER A 127 19.82 9.42 -6.34
N LEU A 128 19.91 10.19 -7.42
CA LEU A 128 18.89 10.31 -8.46
C LEU A 128 18.36 8.93 -8.96
N ASN A 129 19.13 7.87 -8.74
CA ASN A 129 18.86 6.48 -9.13
C ASN A 129 18.14 5.63 -8.05
N ASN A 130 18.09 6.06 -6.78
CA ASN A 130 17.56 5.25 -5.68
C ASN A 130 16.10 5.55 -5.31
N TRP A 131 15.46 6.55 -5.93
CA TRP A 131 14.11 6.98 -5.54
C TRP A 131 13.07 5.84 -5.61
N LYS A 132 13.18 4.92 -6.59
CA LYS A 132 12.28 3.74 -6.69
C LYS A 132 12.40 2.82 -5.47
N LYS A 133 13.62 2.63 -4.95
CA LYS A 133 13.86 1.86 -3.71
C LYS A 133 13.34 2.61 -2.48
N SER A 134 13.48 3.94 -2.45
CA SER A 134 12.90 4.77 -1.39
C SER A 134 11.38 4.72 -1.39
N LYS A 135 10.75 4.74 -2.57
CA LYS A 135 9.31 4.50 -2.73
C LYS A 135 8.92 3.13 -2.20
N ASP A 136 9.62 2.07 -2.64
CA ASP A 136 9.31 0.70 -2.22
C ASP A 136 9.49 0.50 -0.69
N LEU A 137 10.48 1.16 -0.08
CA LEU A 137 10.67 1.15 1.37
C LEU A 137 9.51 1.85 2.07
N TYR A 138 9.07 2.98 1.54
CA TYR A 138 7.97 3.75 2.12
C TYR A 138 6.63 3.03 1.99
N ASP A 139 6.35 2.43 0.83
CA ASP A 139 5.17 1.60 0.59
C ASP A 139 5.18 0.40 1.57
N TYR A 140 6.33 -0.26 1.74
CA TYR A 140 6.52 -1.31 2.75
C TYR A 140 6.18 -0.82 4.17
N CYS A 141 6.66 0.37 4.57
CA CYS A 141 6.34 0.95 5.88
C CYS A 141 4.84 1.13 6.07
N VAL A 142 4.16 1.63 5.04
CA VAL A 142 2.72 1.91 5.06
C VAL A 142 1.91 0.60 5.14
N ASP A 143 2.38 -0.44 4.45
CA ASP A 143 1.66 -1.71 4.32
C ASP A 143 1.91 -2.68 5.48
N TYR A 144 2.98 -2.49 6.26
CA TYR A 144 3.48 -3.44 7.25
C TYR A 144 2.40 -4.01 8.19
N ASP A 145 1.63 -3.14 8.85
CA ASP A 145 0.65 -3.57 9.86
C ASP A 145 -0.47 -4.41 9.24
N GLU A 146 -0.97 -4.01 8.06
CA GLU A 146 -2.00 -4.76 7.36
C GLU A 146 -1.45 -6.09 6.83
N VAL A 147 -0.20 -6.11 6.36
CA VAL A 147 0.48 -7.35 5.97
C VAL A 147 0.57 -8.32 7.15
N ILE A 148 1.01 -7.88 8.33
CA ILE A 148 1.06 -8.72 9.54
C ILE A 148 -0.32 -9.28 9.89
N LYS A 149 -1.36 -8.43 9.85
CA LYS A 149 -2.73 -8.82 10.14
C LYS A 149 -3.24 -9.89 9.17
N ILE A 150 -3.03 -9.70 7.86
CA ILE A 150 -3.48 -10.65 6.83
C ILE A 150 -2.69 -11.96 6.95
N ALA A 151 -1.39 -11.90 7.20
CA ALA A 151 -0.54 -13.06 7.40
C ALA A 151 -1.02 -13.92 8.58
N GLY A 152 -1.58 -13.31 9.63
CA GLY A 152 -2.15 -14.02 10.77
C GLY A 152 -3.48 -14.73 10.51
N SER A 153 -4.10 -14.59 9.34
CA SER A 153 -5.46 -15.11 9.09
C SER A 153 -5.53 -16.56 8.59
N SER A 154 -4.43 -17.13 8.11
CA SER A 154 -4.33 -18.56 7.79
C SER A 154 -2.87 -18.99 7.62
N TYR A 155 -2.60 -20.28 7.73
CA TYR A 155 -1.26 -20.83 7.46
C TYR A 155 -0.76 -20.48 6.05
N GLU A 156 -1.61 -20.65 5.03
CA GLU A 156 -1.27 -20.33 3.63
C GLU A 156 -0.85 -18.85 3.48
N LYS A 157 -1.64 -17.91 4.00
CA LYS A 157 -1.29 -16.48 3.94
C LYS A 157 -0.04 -16.19 4.77
N CYS A 158 0.13 -16.84 5.91
CA CYS A 158 1.33 -16.70 6.72
C CYS A 158 2.58 -17.04 5.92
N LYS A 159 2.61 -18.19 5.22
CA LYS A 159 3.76 -18.60 4.39
C LYS A 159 4.04 -17.63 3.24
N ILE A 160 2.98 -17.13 2.59
CA ILE A 160 3.10 -16.12 1.52
C ILE A 160 3.80 -14.86 2.06
N TYR A 161 3.35 -14.34 3.20
CA TYR A 161 3.90 -13.09 3.75
C TYR A 161 5.23 -13.26 4.48
N GLU A 162 5.52 -14.44 5.03
CA GLU A 162 6.87 -14.79 5.49
C GLU A 162 7.89 -14.65 4.35
N GLU A 163 7.56 -15.13 3.15
CA GLU A 163 8.41 -14.98 1.96
C GLU A 163 8.51 -13.51 1.50
N TYR A 164 7.41 -12.76 1.52
CA TYR A 164 7.42 -11.31 1.27
C TYR A 164 8.41 -10.57 2.20
N PHE A 165 8.41 -10.86 3.50
CA PHE A 165 9.34 -10.23 4.45
C PHE A 165 10.80 -10.64 4.20
N LYS A 166 11.07 -11.89 3.80
CA LYS A 166 12.42 -12.30 3.40
C LYS A 166 12.92 -11.45 2.22
N GLN A 167 12.08 -11.23 1.21
CA GLN A 167 12.43 -10.41 0.05
C GLN A 167 12.65 -8.93 0.42
N LYS A 168 11.85 -8.37 1.32
CA LYS A 168 12.02 -6.99 1.82
C LYS A 168 13.24 -6.79 2.71
N SER A 169 13.89 -7.85 3.19
CA SER A 169 15.06 -7.75 4.09
C SER A 169 16.22 -6.97 3.47
N GLN A 170 16.57 -7.23 2.20
CA GLN A 170 17.68 -6.52 1.53
C GLN A 170 17.41 -5.02 1.32
N LEU A 171 16.14 -4.67 1.08
CA LEU A 171 15.71 -3.28 0.97
C LEU A 171 15.83 -2.59 2.34
N TYR A 172 15.36 -3.25 3.40
CA TYR A 172 15.35 -2.71 4.75
C TYR A 172 16.76 -2.56 5.35
N GLU A 173 17.72 -3.40 4.96
CA GLU A 173 19.12 -3.23 5.36
C GLU A 173 19.72 -1.87 4.93
N GLN A 174 19.12 -1.23 3.92
CA GLN A 174 19.48 0.11 3.45
C GLN A 174 18.56 1.22 4.01
N PHE A 175 17.79 0.95 5.09
CA PHE A 175 16.78 1.86 5.63
C PHE A 175 17.28 3.30 5.82
N ASP A 176 18.40 3.49 6.52
CA ASP A 176 18.91 4.84 6.83
C ASP A 176 19.36 5.60 5.57
N ILE A 177 19.70 4.90 4.48
CA ILE A 177 20.06 5.49 3.18
C ILE A 177 18.82 5.79 2.35
N LEU A 178 17.82 4.91 2.37
CA LEU A 178 16.66 4.96 1.50
C LEU A 178 15.50 5.79 2.07
N TYR A 179 15.39 5.93 3.39
CA TYR A 179 14.29 6.68 3.98
C TYR A 179 14.40 8.18 3.66
N ILE A 180 13.34 8.75 3.09
CA ILE A 180 13.32 10.16 2.67
C ILE A 180 13.40 11.07 3.90
N ARG A 181 14.47 11.89 3.98
CA ARG A 181 14.72 12.77 5.13
C ARG A 181 13.57 13.76 5.38
N GLU A 182 12.98 14.30 4.31
CA GLU A 182 11.84 15.21 4.45
C GLU A 182 10.66 14.52 5.13
N TYR A 183 10.39 13.26 4.78
CA TYR A 183 9.26 12.50 5.32
C TYR A 183 9.45 12.26 6.83
N LYS A 184 10.71 12.03 7.25
CA LYS A 184 11.07 11.95 8.67
C LYS A 184 10.81 13.26 9.40
N ASN A 185 11.20 14.39 8.78
CA ASN A 185 11.04 15.71 9.41
C ASN A 185 9.56 16.08 9.54
N LYS A 186 8.74 15.67 8.59
CA LYS A 186 7.30 15.92 8.57
C LYS A 186 6.54 15.01 9.54
N ASN A 187 6.94 13.74 9.63
CA ASN A 187 6.31 12.77 10.52
C ASN A 187 7.33 11.88 11.23
N GLU A 188 7.86 12.39 12.34
CA GLU A 188 8.90 11.69 13.12
C GLU A 188 8.37 10.39 13.76
N ASP A 189 7.09 10.39 14.16
CA ASP A 189 6.47 9.23 14.79
C ASP A 189 6.31 8.07 13.82
N PHE A 190 5.89 8.34 12.58
CA PHE A 190 5.85 7.32 11.54
C PHE A 190 7.25 6.84 11.15
N TYR A 191 8.25 7.73 11.09
CA TYR A 191 9.64 7.32 10.90
C TYR A 191 10.11 6.35 11.99
N LYS A 192 9.88 6.69 13.27
CA LYS A 192 10.20 5.84 14.41
C LYS A 192 9.48 4.49 14.29
N LYS A 193 8.19 4.51 13.97
CA LYS A 193 7.38 3.31 13.74
C LYS A 193 7.96 2.45 12.64
N CYS A 194 8.28 3.02 11.47
CA CYS A 194 8.87 2.25 10.38
C CYS A 194 10.26 1.71 10.71
N LYS A 195 11.06 2.40 11.52
CA LYS A 195 12.34 1.87 12.02
C LYS A 195 12.18 0.62 12.90
N TYR A 196 10.99 0.36 13.43
CA TYR A 196 10.67 -0.89 14.13
C TYR A 196 10.19 -2.02 13.21
N TYR A 197 9.80 -1.70 11.97
CA TYR A 197 9.32 -2.63 10.95
C TYR A 197 10.45 -3.40 10.28
N ASP A 198 11.36 -3.96 11.07
CA ASP A 198 12.40 -4.85 10.53
C ASP A 198 11.75 -6.15 10.03
N PRO A 199 11.94 -6.55 8.75
CA PRO A 199 11.40 -7.79 8.23
C PRO A 199 11.84 -9.03 9.03
N LYS A 200 13.03 -9.03 9.65
CA LYS A 200 13.48 -10.13 10.52
C LYS A 200 12.61 -10.24 11.76
N LYS A 201 12.15 -9.10 12.32
CA LYS A 201 11.17 -9.10 13.42
C LYS A 201 9.81 -9.59 12.95
N ALA A 202 9.37 -9.18 11.76
CA ALA A 202 8.11 -9.66 11.19
C ALA A 202 8.09 -11.19 11.05
N ILE A 203 9.14 -11.78 10.48
CA ILE A 203 9.29 -13.24 10.35
C ILE A 203 9.22 -13.93 11.72
N ASN A 204 9.92 -13.38 12.72
CA ASN A 204 9.89 -13.88 14.10
C ASN A 204 8.51 -13.70 14.77
N ILE A 205 7.73 -12.69 14.40
CA ILE A 205 6.36 -12.50 14.89
C ILE A 205 5.43 -13.51 14.23
N LEU A 206 5.61 -13.79 12.94
CA LEU A 206 4.75 -14.69 12.18
C LEU A 206 4.88 -16.14 12.64
N LYS A 207 6.11 -16.68 12.75
CA LYS A 207 6.39 -18.05 13.22
C LYS A 207 5.35 -19.05 12.71
N CYS A 208 5.15 -19.09 11.39
CA CYS A 208 3.99 -19.73 10.77
C CYS A 208 3.84 -21.21 11.18
N GLU A 209 4.95 -21.95 11.24
CA GLU A 209 4.97 -23.35 11.67
C GLU A 209 4.46 -23.50 13.11
N GLU A 210 4.96 -22.69 14.05
CA GLU A 210 4.58 -22.76 15.47
C GLU A 210 3.12 -22.37 15.69
N LYS A 211 2.64 -21.33 14.99
CA LYS A 211 1.27 -20.82 15.20
C LYS A 211 0.18 -21.75 14.70
N PHE A 212 0.38 -22.37 13.54
CA PHE A 212 -0.68 -23.09 12.86
C PHE A 212 -0.58 -24.61 13.02
N LEU A 213 0.62 -25.19 13.18
CA LEU A 213 0.74 -26.62 13.52
C LEU A 213 0.35 -26.91 14.99
N ALA A 214 0.40 -25.90 15.85
CA ALA A 214 -0.15 -26.00 17.21
C ALA A 214 -1.70 -25.98 17.23
N GLN A 215 -2.32 -25.28 16.28
CA GLN A 215 -3.79 -25.24 16.14
C GLN A 215 -4.35 -26.56 15.61
N GLU A 216 -3.73 -27.17 14.60
CA GLU A 216 -4.12 -28.50 14.10
C GLU A 216 -4.07 -29.56 15.21
N LYS A 217 -3.01 -29.56 16.05
CA LYS A 217 -2.93 -30.48 17.19
C LYS A 217 -4.01 -30.21 18.25
N THR A 218 -4.38 -28.96 18.49
CA THR A 218 -5.38 -28.65 19.52
C THR A 218 -6.80 -29.01 19.07
N GLU A 219 -7.12 -28.80 17.78
CA GLU A 219 -8.38 -29.25 17.17
C GLU A 219 -8.47 -30.77 17.07
N GLU A 220 -7.35 -31.46 16.79
CA GLU A 220 -7.27 -32.92 16.80
C GLU A 220 -7.47 -33.48 18.22
N PHE A 221 -6.91 -32.83 19.26
CA PHE A 221 -7.15 -33.18 20.67
C PHE A 221 -8.58 -32.89 21.15
N GLU A 222 -9.24 -31.81 20.69
CA GLU A 222 -10.66 -31.57 20.99
C GLU A 222 -11.58 -32.56 20.28
N HIS A 223 -11.24 -32.97 19.06
CA HIS A 223 -11.99 -34.00 18.34
C HIS A 223 -11.83 -35.39 18.99
N ASP A 224 -10.66 -35.70 19.53
CA ASP A 224 -10.36 -36.97 20.21
C ASP A 224 -10.93 -37.00 21.65
N ASN A 225 -10.95 -35.86 22.37
CA ASN A 225 -11.62 -35.75 23.66
C ASN A 225 -13.15 -35.85 23.55
N ASN A 226 -13.75 -35.40 22.45
CA ASN A 226 -15.17 -35.64 22.16
C ASN A 226 -15.46 -37.10 21.77
N LEU A 227 -14.44 -37.86 21.34
CA LEU A 227 -14.57 -39.30 21.07
C LEU A 227 -14.54 -40.15 22.34
N LEU A 228 -13.89 -39.65 23.41
CA LEU A 228 -13.72 -40.38 24.68
C LEU A 228 -14.81 -40.10 25.73
N VAL A 229 -15.70 -39.12 25.52
CA VAL A 229 -16.80 -38.80 26.47
C VAL A 229 -18.15 -39.39 26.03
N ALA A 230 -18.26 -40.01 24.85
CA ALA A 230 -19.51 -40.63 24.40
C ALA A 230 -19.65 -42.11 24.83
N ARG A 231 -19.64 -42.40 26.13
CA ARG A 231 -20.28 -43.61 26.64
C ARG A 231 -20.97 -43.32 27.98
N GLU A 232 -22.27 -43.55 27.98
CA GLU A 232 -23.27 -43.31 29.03
C GLU A 232 -23.81 -41.87 29.08
N PHE A 233 -24.89 -41.59 28.35
CA PHE A 233 -26.26 -41.73 28.88
C PHE A 233 -27.28 -41.61 27.75
N SER A 234 -28.22 -42.55 27.77
CA SER A 234 -29.37 -42.69 26.91
C SER A 234 -30.42 -41.59 27.12
N ASP A 235 -31.06 -41.22 26.00
CA ASP A 235 -32.42 -40.72 25.83
C ASP A 235 -32.81 -39.37 26.46
N ILE A 236 -33.17 -38.40 25.60
CA ILE A 236 -34.57 -38.03 25.32
C ILE A 236 -34.65 -37.01 24.16
N ASN A 237 -35.39 -37.44 23.14
CA ASN A 237 -36.20 -36.74 22.13
C ASN A 237 -35.69 -35.62 21.20
N SER A 238 -36.08 -35.87 19.95
CA SER A 238 -36.03 -35.08 18.73
C SER A 238 -36.90 -33.82 18.73
N ASN A 239 -36.46 -32.79 18.00
CA ASN A 239 -37.17 -32.32 16.80
C ASN A 239 -36.29 -31.39 15.92
N SER A 240 -36.17 -31.78 14.63
CA SER A 240 -35.98 -31.00 13.39
C SER A 240 -35.15 -29.69 13.42
N ALA A 241 -34.11 -29.51 12.60
CA ALA A 241 -34.17 -29.63 11.14
C ALA A 241 -32.82 -30.01 10.48
N LYS A 242 -32.94 -30.90 9.48
CA LYS A 242 -31.92 -31.34 8.51
C LYS A 242 -31.66 -30.23 7.48
N THR A 243 -30.41 -29.84 7.20
CA THR A 243 -29.42 -30.43 6.26
C THR A 243 -29.48 -29.81 4.86
N PHE A 244 -28.34 -29.28 4.40
CA PHE A 244 -27.71 -29.51 3.09
C PHE A 244 -26.37 -28.75 3.13
N GLY A 245 -25.19 -29.32 2.96
CA GLY A 245 -24.78 -30.65 2.52
C GLY A 245 -23.35 -30.47 2.03
N ASN A 246 -22.38 -30.95 2.79
CA ASN A 246 -21.05 -31.21 2.28
C ASN A 246 -21.17 -32.30 1.21
N LEU A 247 -20.71 -32.02 -0.01
CA LEU A 247 -20.15 -32.99 -0.96
C LEU A 247 -19.75 -32.25 -2.24
N PHE A 248 -18.45 -31.99 -2.42
CA PHE A 248 -17.70 -32.34 -3.64
C PHE A 248 -16.20 -32.18 -3.34
N LEU A 249 -15.61 -33.25 -2.79
CA LEU A 249 -14.21 -33.57 -3.04
C LEU A 249 -14.13 -34.05 -4.49
N GLY A 250 -13.60 -33.21 -5.37
CA GLY A 250 -13.48 -33.50 -6.79
C GLY A 250 -12.59 -32.49 -7.49
N VAL A 251 -11.27 -32.74 -7.41
CA VAL A 251 -10.26 -32.37 -8.41
C VAL A 251 -10.37 -30.95 -9.02
N VAL A 252 -9.84 -29.92 -8.34
CA VAL A 252 -9.21 -28.74 -8.98
C VAL A 252 -8.15 -28.15 -8.04
N ALA A 253 -7.02 -28.83 -7.85
CA ALA A 253 -5.91 -28.31 -7.02
C ALA A 253 -4.78 -27.61 -7.82
N SER A 254 -4.90 -27.44 -9.13
CA SER A 254 -3.83 -26.85 -9.97
C SER A 254 -4.10 -25.43 -10.49
N SER A 255 -5.31 -24.88 -10.27
CA SER A 255 -5.69 -23.58 -10.84
C SER A 255 -5.49 -22.38 -9.89
N MET A 256 -5.71 -22.56 -8.57
CA MET A 256 -5.64 -21.45 -7.60
C MET A 256 -4.21 -21.02 -7.27
N ILE A 257 -3.27 -21.97 -7.24
CA ILE A 257 -1.83 -21.67 -7.06
C ILE A 257 -1.33 -20.78 -8.21
N SER A 258 -1.79 -21.02 -9.44
CA SER A 258 -1.35 -20.23 -10.60
C SER A 258 -1.80 -18.77 -10.56
N GLY A 259 -2.99 -18.46 -10.01
CA GLY A 259 -3.46 -17.07 -9.87
C GLY A 259 -2.71 -16.28 -8.79
N LEU A 260 -2.37 -16.93 -7.67
CA LEU A 260 -1.55 -16.37 -6.59
C LEU A 260 -0.08 -16.23 -7.02
N LEU A 261 0.48 -17.26 -7.67
CA LEU A 261 1.84 -17.22 -8.23
C LEU A 261 1.97 -16.18 -9.35
N TYR A 262 0.98 -16.01 -10.23
CA TYR A 262 1.00 -14.98 -11.27
C TYR A 262 1.05 -13.56 -10.68
N LYS A 263 0.39 -13.33 -9.53
CA LYS A 263 0.39 -12.03 -8.84
C LYS A 263 1.65 -11.80 -8.01
N VAL A 264 2.16 -12.81 -7.32
CA VAL A 264 3.50 -12.77 -6.70
C VAL A 264 4.54 -12.52 -7.80
N ASN A 265 4.40 -13.12 -8.98
CA ASN A 265 5.23 -12.80 -10.14
C ASN A 265 5.08 -11.34 -10.58
N LYS A 266 3.91 -10.70 -10.47
CA LYS A 266 3.76 -9.26 -10.78
C LYS A 266 4.47 -8.36 -9.75
N ILE A 267 4.45 -8.75 -8.46
CA ILE A 267 5.23 -8.11 -7.39
C ILE A 267 6.74 -8.32 -7.63
N LEU A 268 7.14 -9.53 -8.02
CA LEU A 268 8.52 -9.89 -8.34
C LEU A 268 9.03 -9.21 -9.62
N ILE A 269 8.26 -9.19 -10.72
CA ILE A 269 8.65 -8.61 -12.01
C ILE A 269 8.87 -7.10 -11.90
N LYS A 270 8.08 -6.38 -11.09
CA LYS A 270 8.35 -4.97 -10.77
C LYS A 270 9.69 -4.77 -10.03
N THR A 271 10.16 -5.79 -9.31
CA THR A 271 11.41 -5.75 -8.54
C THR A 271 12.63 -6.09 -9.42
N TYR A 272 12.45 -6.81 -10.53
CA TYR A 272 13.53 -7.30 -11.41
C TYR A 272 13.65 -6.59 -12.78
N GLN A 273 12.85 -5.55 -13.07
CA GLN A 273 13.04 -4.69 -14.26
C GLN A 273 13.83 -3.38 -13.97
N LEU A 274 14.79 -3.43 -13.05
CA LEU A 274 15.78 -2.36 -12.83
C LEU A 274 17.20 -2.86 -13.10
#